data_AF-A0AAX1MY79-F1
#
_entry.id   AF-A0AAX1MY79-F1
#
_cell.length_a   1.000
_cell.length_b   1.000
_cell.length_c   1.000
_cell.angle_alpha   90.00
_cell.angle_beta   90.00
_cell.angle_gamma   90.00
#
_symmetry.space_group_name_H-M   'P 1'
#
loop_
_entity.id
_entity.type
_entity.pdbx_description
1 polymer ?
#
loop_
_entity_poly.entity_id
_entity_poly.type
_entity_poly.pdbx_seq_one_letter_code
_entity_poly.pdbx_strand_id
1 'polypeptide(L)'
;MKNHYKIFLGCLILVVGAFSCDPLKDIRDKIGNGVAPTVIDYELLEDDYSLSCNENVAKFGNFSASAPADDDTCGIAQIINQKFFGTDGDIMNATYKFYNGSSTIDTVSALKWDNDVQEWAIAPVYTFVVTEENHNKEYTVTSADYTSQGESYPNFDSNNNTQDDVDQKIGNILNAQTTIEIVEGDIIQVTYASFPDGSFPSPRSYKATLP
;
A
#
# COMPACT_ATOMS: atom_id res chain seq x y z
N MET A 1 -64.75 -44.96 26.34
CA MET A 1 -65.28 -43.61 26.69
C MET A 1 -64.07 -42.69 26.79
N LYS A 2 -63.59 -42.05 25.71
CA LYS A 2 -63.99 -40.69 25.28
C LYS A 2 -64.40 -39.81 26.47
N ASN A 3 -63.54 -38.87 26.86
CA ASN A 3 -63.92 -37.46 26.79
C ASN A 3 -62.72 -36.51 26.92
N HIS A 4 -62.74 -35.56 26.00
CA HIS A 4 -61.85 -34.42 25.84
C HIS A 4 -62.16 -33.33 26.86
N TYR A 5 -61.15 -32.59 27.30
CA TYR A 5 -61.34 -31.16 27.56
C TYR A 5 -60.08 -30.39 27.18
N LYS A 6 -60.25 -29.54 26.15
CA LYS A 6 -59.29 -28.53 25.71
C LYS A 6 -59.46 -27.31 26.61
N ILE A 7 -58.38 -26.74 27.13
CA ILE A 7 -58.33 -25.32 27.49
C ILE A 7 -57.02 -24.75 26.95
N PHE A 8 -57.22 -23.79 26.04
CA PHE A 8 -56.26 -22.85 25.47
C PHE A 8 -55.91 -21.80 26.54
N LEU A 9 -54.63 -21.53 26.78
CA LEU A 9 -54.16 -20.17 27.10
C LEU A 9 -52.65 -20.08 26.87
N GLY A 10 -52.24 -19.11 26.06
CA GLY A 10 -50.89 -19.00 25.50
C GLY A 10 -49.83 -18.43 26.43
N CYS A 11 -48.59 -18.65 26.01
CA CYS A 11 -47.40 -17.84 26.29
C CYS A 11 -46.50 -18.03 25.06
N LEU A 12 -46.50 -17.06 24.14
CA LEU A 12 -45.48 -16.01 24.06
C LEU A 12 -44.05 -16.58 23.95
N ILE A 13 -43.64 -16.78 22.70
CA ILE A 13 -42.34 -16.45 22.08
C ILE A 13 -41.14 -16.32 23.04
N LEU A 14 -40.15 -17.18 22.83
CA LEU A 14 -38.76 -16.74 22.75
C LEU A 14 -38.01 -17.64 21.76
N VAL A 15 -38.07 -17.23 20.50
CA VAL A 15 -37.08 -17.61 19.49
C VAL A 15 -35.75 -17.04 19.98
N VAL A 16 -34.86 -17.91 20.48
CA VAL A 16 -33.46 -17.56 20.65
C VAL A 16 -32.89 -17.50 19.22
N GLY A 17 -33.11 -16.34 18.59
CA GLY A 17 -32.45 -15.98 17.36
C GLY A 17 -30.95 -15.99 17.62
N ALA A 18 -30.23 -16.73 16.79
CA ALA A 18 -28.79 -16.73 16.71
C ALA A 18 -28.31 -15.29 16.46
N PHE A 19 -28.01 -14.57 17.53
CA PHE A 19 -26.98 -13.55 17.48
C PHE A 19 -25.65 -14.28 17.64
N SER A 20 -25.21 -14.93 16.55
CA SER A 20 -23.77 -15.05 16.29
C SER A 20 -23.24 -13.65 16.00
N CYS A 21 -23.34 -12.75 16.97
CA CYS A 21 -22.35 -11.69 17.12
C CYS A 21 -21.08 -12.46 17.46
N ASP A 22 -20.27 -12.75 16.45
CA ASP A 22 -18.93 -13.27 16.65
C ASP A 22 -18.20 -12.24 17.54
N PRO A 23 -18.04 -12.49 18.85
CA PRO A 23 -17.54 -11.48 19.78
C PRO A 23 -16.07 -11.16 19.52
N LEU A 24 -15.46 -11.87 18.58
CA LEU A 24 -14.10 -11.70 18.11
C LEU A 24 -14.02 -10.95 16.77
N LYS A 25 -15.11 -10.67 16.06
CA LYS A 25 -15.08 -9.87 14.82
C LYS A 25 -14.65 -8.43 15.11
N ASP A 26 -15.21 -7.82 16.15
CA ASP A 26 -14.89 -6.44 16.55
C ASP A 26 -13.48 -6.32 17.15
N ILE A 27 -12.89 -7.41 17.65
CA ILE A 27 -11.49 -7.47 18.07
C ILE A 27 -10.57 -7.69 16.85
N ARG A 28 -10.96 -8.52 15.89
CA ARG A 28 -10.20 -8.76 14.66
C ARG A 28 -10.13 -7.50 13.79
N ASP A 29 -11.23 -6.76 13.70
CA ASP A 29 -11.31 -5.49 12.95
C ASP A 29 -10.60 -4.32 13.70
N LYS A 30 -10.40 -4.43 15.03
CA LYS A 30 -9.61 -3.46 15.84
C LYS A 30 -8.13 -3.81 15.97
N ILE A 31 -7.71 -4.98 15.48
CA ILE A 31 -6.30 -5.33 15.25
C ILE A 31 -6.01 -5.20 13.74
N GLY A 32 -6.56 -4.16 13.10
CA GLY A 32 -5.80 -3.50 12.04
C GLY A 32 -4.61 -2.86 12.76
N ASN A 33 -3.50 -3.58 12.82
CA ASN A 33 -2.33 -3.24 13.61
C ASN A 33 -1.99 -1.75 13.42
N GLY A 34 -2.17 -0.93 14.45
CA GLY A 34 -1.67 0.45 14.50
C GLY A 34 -0.13 0.53 14.53
N VAL A 35 0.54 -0.42 13.88
CA VAL A 35 1.95 -0.38 13.55
C VAL A 35 2.02 0.38 12.24
N ALA A 36 2.68 1.52 12.24
CA ALA A 36 2.96 2.23 11.00
C ALA A 36 3.72 1.28 10.05
N PRO A 37 3.43 1.29 8.73
CA PRO A 37 4.20 0.57 7.73
C PRO A 37 5.70 0.65 8.02
N THR A 38 6.37 -0.50 8.12
CA THR A 38 7.83 -0.48 8.17
C THR A 38 8.33 -0.37 6.75
N VAL A 39 9.03 0.72 6.43
CA VAL A 39 9.78 0.81 5.17
C VAL A 39 11.10 0.08 5.37
N ILE A 40 11.31 -0.98 4.59
CA ILE A 40 12.51 -1.80 4.60
C ILE A 40 13.31 -1.48 3.34
N ASP A 41 14.48 -0.89 3.47
CA ASP A 41 15.41 -0.76 2.36
C ASP A 41 16.29 -2.00 2.29
N TYR A 42 16.29 -2.68 1.14
CA TYR A 42 17.07 -3.91 0.93
C TYR A 42 17.84 -3.85 -0.38
N GLU A 43 19.15 -4.09 -0.36
CA GLU A 43 19.96 -4.23 -1.57
C GLU A 43 20.20 -5.72 -1.85
N LEU A 44 19.82 -6.17 -3.05
CA LEU A 44 20.09 -7.54 -3.51
C LEU A 44 21.59 -7.77 -3.60
N LEU A 45 22.06 -8.76 -2.85
CA LEU A 45 23.43 -9.26 -2.89
C LEU A 45 23.59 -10.20 -4.08
N GLU A 46 24.85 -10.46 -4.47
CA GLU A 46 25.17 -11.36 -5.59
C GLU A 46 24.54 -12.74 -5.43
N ASP A 47 24.54 -13.29 -4.22
CA ASP A 47 23.94 -14.60 -3.91
C ASP A 47 22.42 -14.61 -4.06
N ASP A 48 21.74 -13.46 -3.96
CA ASP A 48 20.27 -13.40 -4.04
C ASP A 48 19.77 -13.70 -5.45
N TYR A 49 20.53 -13.31 -6.47
CA TYR A 49 20.16 -13.57 -7.86
C TYR A 49 20.10 -15.08 -8.16
N SER A 50 20.86 -15.90 -7.42
CA SER A 50 20.81 -17.35 -7.54
C SER A 50 19.46 -17.96 -7.16
N LEU A 51 18.61 -17.21 -6.44
CA LEU A 51 17.24 -17.60 -6.08
C LEU A 51 16.23 -17.35 -7.21
N SER A 52 16.62 -16.63 -8.27
CA SER A 52 15.74 -16.36 -9.41
C SER A 52 15.42 -17.63 -10.18
N CYS A 53 14.15 -17.83 -10.53
CA CYS A 53 13.77 -18.89 -11.48
C CYS A 53 14.12 -18.56 -12.95
N ASN A 54 14.59 -17.34 -13.23
CA ASN A 54 15.11 -16.98 -14.55
C ASN A 54 16.60 -17.27 -14.64
N GLU A 55 16.99 -18.23 -15.49
CA GLU A 55 18.39 -18.65 -15.65
C GLU A 55 19.34 -17.49 -16.02
N ASN A 56 18.88 -16.50 -16.78
CA ASN A 56 19.71 -15.36 -17.15
C ASN A 56 19.97 -14.45 -15.95
N VAL A 57 18.94 -14.20 -15.12
CA VAL A 57 19.09 -13.40 -13.90
C VAL A 57 20.04 -14.11 -12.94
N ALA A 58 19.84 -15.40 -12.70
CA ALA A 58 20.71 -16.20 -11.83
C ALA A 58 22.16 -16.27 -12.34
N LYS A 59 22.35 -16.31 -13.66
CA LYS A 59 23.68 -16.39 -14.28
C LYS A 59 24.42 -15.06 -14.31
N PHE A 60 23.72 -13.96 -14.60
CA PHE A 60 24.36 -12.66 -14.86
C PHE A 60 24.28 -11.70 -13.67
N GLY A 61 23.51 -12.04 -12.62
CA GLY A 61 23.38 -11.21 -11.42
C GLY A 61 22.71 -9.87 -11.69
N ASN A 62 21.82 -9.80 -12.68
CA ASN A 62 21.05 -8.60 -13.01
C ASN A 62 19.74 -8.93 -13.75
N PHE A 63 18.78 -8.03 -13.63
CA PHE A 63 17.58 -7.99 -14.46
C PHE A 63 17.85 -7.23 -15.76
N SER A 64 16.99 -7.39 -16.78
CA SER A 64 17.14 -6.73 -18.08
C SER A 64 15.80 -6.61 -18.79
N ALA A 65 15.75 -5.92 -19.94
CA ALA A 65 14.54 -5.87 -20.76
C ALA A 65 14.04 -7.26 -21.23
N SER A 66 14.92 -8.26 -21.34
CA SER A 66 14.56 -9.64 -21.69
C SER A 66 14.27 -10.55 -20.49
N ALA A 67 14.51 -10.06 -19.27
CA ALA A 67 14.26 -10.75 -18.01
C ALA A 67 13.92 -9.67 -16.97
N PRO A 68 12.72 -9.09 -17.06
CA PRO A 68 12.40 -7.86 -16.36
C PRO A 68 12.13 -8.13 -14.88
N ALA A 69 12.37 -7.12 -14.04
CA ALA A 69 12.21 -7.26 -12.59
C ALA A 69 10.75 -7.36 -12.16
N ASP A 70 9.83 -6.86 -12.98
CA ASP A 70 8.38 -6.88 -12.78
C ASP A 70 7.67 -8.09 -13.41
N ASP A 71 8.43 -9.12 -13.79
CA ASP A 71 7.84 -10.40 -14.16
C ASP A 71 7.18 -11.06 -12.93
N ASP A 72 5.86 -11.28 -12.99
CA ASP A 72 5.08 -11.87 -11.90
C ASP A 72 5.54 -13.29 -11.48
N THR A 73 6.27 -14.00 -12.36
CA THR A 73 6.70 -15.37 -12.11
C THR A 73 8.15 -15.46 -11.64
N CYS A 74 9.06 -14.75 -12.30
CA CYS A 74 10.51 -14.82 -12.04
C CYS A 74 11.19 -13.47 -11.80
N GLY A 75 10.42 -12.44 -11.49
CA GLY A 75 10.89 -11.10 -11.16
C GLY A 75 11.46 -10.98 -9.75
N ILE A 76 11.69 -9.74 -9.31
CA ILE A 76 12.28 -9.44 -8.01
C ILE A 76 11.42 -9.89 -6.85
N ALA A 77 10.09 -9.80 -6.96
CA ALA A 77 9.15 -10.28 -5.95
C ALA A 77 9.38 -11.75 -5.60
N GLN A 78 9.65 -12.60 -6.60
CA GLN A 78 9.93 -14.02 -6.39
C GLN A 78 11.21 -14.28 -5.60
N ILE A 79 12.25 -13.45 -5.76
CA ILE A 79 13.48 -13.53 -4.94
C ILE A 79 13.17 -13.08 -3.50
N ILE A 80 12.49 -11.96 -3.35
CA ILE A 80 12.15 -11.38 -2.04
C ILE A 80 11.27 -12.32 -1.20
N ASN A 81 10.28 -12.96 -1.82
CA ASN A 81 9.37 -13.91 -1.17
C ASN A 81 10.05 -15.16 -0.60
N GLN A 82 11.24 -15.50 -1.07
CA GLN A 82 12.02 -16.61 -0.49
C GLN A 82 12.83 -16.20 0.74
N LYS A 83 13.02 -14.90 0.96
CA LYS A 83 13.91 -14.36 1.99
C LYS A 83 13.18 -13.66 3.12
N PHE A 84 12.05 -13.02 2.81
CA PHE A 84 11.37 -12.12 3.71
C PHE A 84 9.89 -12.47 3.82
N PHE A 85 9.38 -12.38 5.04
CA PHE A 85 7.96 -12.32 5.34
C PHE A 85 7.64 -10.91 5.80
N GLY A 86 6.51 -10.38 5.36
CA GLY A 86 6.00 -9.08 5.81
C GLY A 86 4.81 -9.20 6.74
N THR A 87 4.32 -8.06 7.17
CA THR A 87 3.01 -7.85 7.78
C THR A 87 2.20 -6.87 6.94
N ASP A 88 0.88 -6.86 7.15
CA ASP A 88 -0.01 -5.99 6.38
C ASP A 88 0.46 -4.54 6.41
N GLY A 89 0.60 -3.97 5.21
CA GLY A 89 1.11 -2.63 5.01
C GLY A 89 2.64 -2.47 5.04
N ASP A 90 3.43 -3.52 5.21
CA ASP A 90 4.89 -3.36 5.04
C ASP A 90 5.26 -3.04 3.59
N ILE A 91 6.26 -2.17 3.44
CA ILE A 91 6.80 -1.75 2.15
C ILE A 91 8.29 -2.06 2.12
N MET A 92 8.77 -2.62 1.02
CA MET A 92 10.18 -2.87 0.79
C MET A 92 10.66 -2.11 -0.44
N ASN A 93 11.69 -1.28 -0.28
CA ASN A 93 12.42 -0.72 -1.39
C ASN A 93 13.59 -1.65 -1.72
N ALA A 94 13.41 -2.51 -2.72
CA ALA A 94 14.45 -3.43 -3.14
C ALA A 94 15.34 -2.79 -4.22
N THR A 95 16.61 -2.59 -3.90
CA THR A 95 17.65 -2.15 -4.85
C THR A 95 18.25 -3.36 -5.55
N TYR A 96 18.30 -3.34 -6.86
CA TYR A 96 18.81 -4.43 -7.69
C TYR A 96 19.57 -3.89 -8.91
N LYS A 97 20.37 -4.77 -9.51
CA LYS A 97 21.16 -4.49 -10.70
C LYS A 97 20.28 -4.67 -11.95
N PHE A 98 20.21 -3.66 -12.81
CA PHE A 98 19.50 -3.70 -14.10
C PHE A 98 20.44 -3.41 -15.27
N TYR A 99 20.50 -4.30 -16.26
CA TYR A 99 21.23 -4.11 -17.50
C TYR A 99 20.37 -3.43 -18.56
N ASN A 100 20.74 -2.20 -18.91
CA ASN A 100 19.98 -1.36 -19.87
C ASN A 100 20.39 -1.56 -21.34
N GLY A 101 21.19 -2.59 -21.65
CA GLY A 101 21.73 -2.82 -22.99
C GLY A 101 23.12 -2.21 -23.23
N SER A 102 23.62 -1.37 -22.31
CA SER A 102 24.98 -0.78 -22.37
C SER A 102 25.76 -0.99 -21.08
N SER A 103 25.11 -0.82 -19.93
CA SER A 103 25.73 -0.96 -18.62
C SER A 103 24.72 -1.51 -17.62
N THR A 104 25.24 -2.02 -16.51
CA THR A 104 24.44 -2.36 -15.33
C THR A 104 24.35 -1.14 -14.43
N ILE A 105 23.13 -0.79 -14.03
CA ILE A 105 22.82 0.31 -13.11
C ILE A 105 22.07 -0.22 -11.89
N ASP A 106 22.11 0.53 -10.80
CA ASP A 106 21.22 0.27 -9.66
C ASP A 106 19.82 0.82 -9.95
N THR A 107 18.82 0.01 -9.67
CA THR A 107 17.40 0.34 -9.84
C THR A 107 16.66 -0.09 -8.57
N VAL A 108 15.62 0.65 -8.21
CA VAL A 108 14.82 0.40 -7.01
C VAL A 108 13.39 0.09 -7.43
N SER A 109 12.82 -0.99 -6.88
CA SER A 109 11.38 -1.27 -6.95
C SER A 109 10.79 -1.24 -5.55
N ALA A 110 9.62 -0.62 -5.41
CA ALA A 110 8.81 -0.75 -4.21
C ALA A 110 8.01 -2.06 -4.31
N LEU A 111 8.07 -2.86 -3.26
CA LEU A 111 7.23 -4.02 -3.06
C LEU A 111 6.32 -3.76 -1.86
N LYS A 112 5.10 -4.26 -1.93
CA LYS A 112 4.14 -4.21 -0.83
C LYS A 112 3.80 -5.64 -0.41
N TRP A 113 3.76 -5.87 0.89
CA TRP A 113 3.26 -7.14 1.42
C TRP A 113 1.75 -7.23 1.22
N ASP A 114 1.31 -8.27 0.52
CA ASP A 114 -0.09 -8.65 0.40
C ASP A 114 -0.42 -9.70 1.47
N ASN A 115 -1.25 -9.32 2.44
CA ASN A 115 -1.60 -10.18 3.55
C ASN A 115 -2.60 -11.30 3.17
N ASP A 116 -3.35 -11.14 2.08
CA ASP A 116 -4.32 -12.13 1.63
C ASP A 116 -3.64 -13.33 0.97
N VAL A 117 -2.60 -13.06 0.16
CA VAL A 117 -1.80 -14.13 -0.48
C VAL A 117 -0.50 -14.45 0.26
N GLN A 118 -0.14 -13.66 1.27
CA GLN A 118 1.09 -13.80 2.06
C GLN A 118 2.36 -13.71 1.20
N GLU A 119 2.40 -12.74 0.28
CA GLU A 119 3.49 -12.54 -0.66
C GLU A 119 3.77 -11.04 -0.84
N TRP A 120 5.04 -10.69 -1.02
CA TRP A 120 5.48 -9.43 -1.58
C TRP A 120 5.09 -9.38 -3.06
N ALA A 121 4.40 -8.33 -3.46
CA ALA A 121 4.12 -8.00 -4.85
C ALA A 121 4.76 -6.66 -5.20
N ILE A 122 5.09 -6.44 -6.47
CA ILE A 122 5.53 -5.11 -6.90
C ILE A 122 4.36 -4.14 -6.70
N ALA A 123 4.62 -3.07 -5.97
CA ALA A 123 3.70 -1.97 -5.87
C ALA A 123 3.78 -1.16 -7.17
N PRO A 124 2.69 -1.00 -7.93
CA PRO A 124 2.68 -0.09 -9.07
C PRO A 124 3.04 1.32 -8.58
N VAL A 125 4.06 1.92 -9.19
CA VAL A 125 4.43 3.30 -8.91
C VAL A 125 3.60 4.18 -9.83
N TYR A 126 2.59 4.84 -9.26
CA TYR A 126 1.77 5.78 -10.00
C TYR A 126 2.45 7.14 -10.09
N THR A 127 2.30 7.79 -11.24
CA THR A 127 2.43 9.24 -11.34
C THR A 127 1.10 9.86 -10.93
N PHE A 128 1.16 10.92 -10.12
CA PHE A 128 -0.03 11.62 -9.63
C PHE A 128 -0.13 12.99 -10.30
N VAL A 129 -1.06 13.11 -11.25
CA VAL A 129 -1.27 14.35 -12.01
C VAL A 129 -2.37 15.16 -11.34
N VAL A 130 -2.08 16.42 -11.02
CA VAL A 130 -3.10 17.33 -10.47
C VAL A 130 -4.27 17.47 -11.45
N THR A 131 -5.49 17.40 -10.93
CA THR A 131 -6.71 17.49 -11.74
C THR A 131 -7.81 18.26 -11.02
N GLU A 132 -8.75 18.80 -11.79
CA GLU A 132 -10.00 19.42 -11.32
C GLU A 132 -11.21 18.47 -11.48
N GLU A 133 -10.97 17.23 -11.92
CA GLU A 133 -12.00 16.19 -12.00
C GLU A 133 -12.55 15.85 -10.59
N ASN A 134 -13.80 15.35 -10.53
CA ASN A 134 -14.39 14.92 -9.27
C ASN A 134 -13.61 13.74 -8.68
N HIS A 135 -13.25 13.84 -7.40
CA HIS A 135 -12.56 12.77 -6.70
C HIS A 135 -13.49 11.57 -6.45
N ASN A 136 -12.90 10.38 -6.40
CA ASN A 136 -13.56 9.15 -5.99
C ASN A 136 -12.98 8.57 -4.69
N LYS A 137 -11.87 9.15 -4.21
CA LYS A 137 -11.18 8.79 -2.97
C LYS A 137 -10.72 10.05 -2.24
N GLU A 138 -10.55 9.96 -0.93
CA GLU A 138 -10.03 11.03 -0.09
C GLU A 138 -8.85 10.52 0.74
N TYR A 139 -7.86 11.37 0.96
CA TYR A 139 -6.73 11.09 1.84
C TYR A 139 -6.40 12.33 2.68
N THR A 140 -6.09 12.15 3.96
CA THR A 140 -5.62 13.24 4.82
C THR A 140 -4.20 12.94 5.26
N VAL A 141 -3.28 13.84 4.92
CA VAL A 141 -1.87 13.70 5.28
C VAL A 141 -1.70 13.75 6.79
N THR A 142 -1.04 12.74 7.33
CA THR A 142 -0.80 12.56 8.76
C THR A 142 0.57 13.10 9.16
N SER A 143 0.81 13.26 10.46
CA SER A 143 2.14 13.63 10.98
C SER A 143 3.23 12.63 10.60
N ALA A 144 2.89 11.34 10.46
CA ALA A 144 3.84 10.31 10.03
C ALA A 144 4.24 10.51 8.56
N ASP A 145 3.30 10.89 7.69
CA ASP A 145 3.57 11.18 6.28
C ASP A 145 4.50 12.39 6.13
N TYR A 146 4.26 13.46 6.87
CA TYR A 146 5.17 14.61 6.89
C TYR A 146 6.59 14.21 7.28
N THR A 147 6.72 13.42 8.35
CA THR A 147 8.00 12.91 8.83
C THR A 147 8.69 12.04 7.78
N SER A 148 7.95 11.20 7.05
CA SER A 148 8.50 10.35 5.99
C SER A 148 9.01 11.16 4.79
N GLN A 149 8.45 12.35 4.56
CA GLN A 149 8.92 13.29 3.53
C GLN A 149 10.00 14.25 4.03
N GLY A 150 10.55 14.02 5.23
CA GLY A 150 11.63 14.81 5.81
C GLY A 150 11.19 16.13 6.43
N GLU A 151 9.88 16.35 6.62
CA GLU A 151 9.38 17.55 7.30
C GLU A 151 9.57 17.43 8.81
N SER A 152 9.98 18.54 9.44
CA SER A 152 10.17 18.60 10.90
C SER A 152 8.88 18.93 11.66
N TYR A 153 7.87 19.40 10.97
CA TYR A 153 6.55 19.77 11.51
C TYR A 153 5.45 19.11 10.68
N PRO A 154 4.24 18.91 11.22
CA PRO A 154 3.14 18.28 10.50
C PRO A 154 2.47 19.26 9.51
N ASN A 155 3.26 19.85 8.61
CA ASN A 155 2.86 20.74 7.54
C ASN A 155 3.97 20.82 6.48
N PHE A 156 3.62 21.24 5.26
CA PHE A 156 4.62 21.66 4.28
C PHE A 156 4.96 23.13 4.47
N ASP A 157 6.22 23.43 4.80
CA ASP A 157 6.69 24.81 5.00
C ASP A 157 7.09 25.46 3.65
N SER A 158 6.49 26.60 3.31
CA SER A 158 6.77 27.34 2.07
C SER A 158 8.16 27.96 2.00
N ASN A 159 8.88 28.02 3.13
CA ASN A 159 10.28 28.43 3.15
C ASN A 159 11.21 27.34 2.60
N ASN A 160 10.79 26.07 2.65
CA ASN A 160 11.59 24.91 2.26
C ASN A 160 10.99 24.14 1.08
N ASN A 161 9.76 24.44 0.70
CA ASN A 161 9.03 23.75 -0.35
C ASN A 161 8.46 24.74 -1.37
N THR A 162 8.55 24.37 -2.64
CA THR A 162 7.71 24.91 -3.71
C THR A 162 6.43 24.08 -3.85
N GLN A 163 5.48 24.54 -4.68
CA GLN A 163 4.29 23.74 -4.96
C GLN A 163 4.63 22.40 -5.64
N ASP A 164 5.64 22.40 -6.52
CA ASP A 164 6.08 21.19 -7.22
C ASP A 164 6.70 20.18 -6.23
N ASP A 165 7.46 20.67 -5.24
CA ASP A 165 8.01 19.82 -4.17
C ASP A 165 6.88 19.18 -3.34
N VAL A 166 5.83 19.95 -3.03
CA VAL A 166 4.65 19.43 -2.33
C VAL A 166 3.94 18.37 -3.16
N ASP A 167 3.72 18.61 -4.45
CA ASP A 167 3.05 17.64 -5.32
C ASP A 167 3.84 16.34 -5.46
N GLN A 168 5.18 16.44 -5.58
CA GLN A 168 6.07 15.28 -5.58
C GLN A 168 5.99 14.50 -4.25
N LYS A 169 6.05 15.20 -3.12
CA LYS A 169 5.94 14.60 -1.78
C LYS A 169 4.59 13.94 -1.57
N ILE A 170 3.49 14.54 -2.04
CA ILE A 170 2.17 13.90 -2.03
C ILE A 170 2.17 12.63 -2.89
N GLY A 171 2.76 12.66 -4.09
CA GLY A 171 2.89 11.45 -4.91
C GLY A 171 3.66 10.32 -4.21
N ASN A 172 4.75 10.64 -3.52
CA ASN A 172 5.48 9.68 -2.70
C ASN A 172 4.64 9.12 -1.56
N ILE A 173 3.92 9.99 -0.83
CA ILE A 173 3.02 9.59 0.27
C ILE A 173 1.95 8.64 -0.25
N LEU A 174 1.30 8.96 -1.37
CA LEU A 174 0.24 8.14 -1.97
C LEU A 174 0.75 6.78 -2.44
N ASN A 175 1.92 6.74 -3.10
CA ASN A 175 2.55 5.46 -3.49
C ASN A 175 2.97 4.62 -2.28
N ALA A 176 3.21 5.24 -1.12
CA ALA A 176 3.52 4.55 0.12
C ALA A 176 2.27 4.20 0.97
N GLN A 177 1.06 4.53 0.51
CA GLN A 177 -0.14 4.27 1.31
C GLN A 177 -0.56 2.81 1.29
N THR A 178 -0.98 2.35 2.46
CA THR A 178 -1.46 0.98 2.65
C THR A 178 -2.95 0.94 2.99
N THR A 179 -3.48 2.04 3.53
CA THR A 179 -4.87 2.17 3.96
C THR A 179 -5.83 2.49 2.82
N ILE A 180 -5.31 2.98 1.68
CA ILE A 180 -6.10 3.18 0.46
C ILE A 180 -5.50 2.30 -0.64
N GLU A 181 -6.34 1.48 -1.25
CA GLU A 181 -6.01 0.86 -2.52
C GLU A 181 -6.01 1.97 -3.58
N ILE A 182 -4.99 2.05 -4.41
CA ILE A 182 -4.90 3.00 -5.53
C ILE A 182 -4.78 2.18 -6.79
N VAL A 183 -5.66 2.45 -7.76
CA VAL A 183 -5.62 1.86 -9.10
C VAL A 183 -5.51 2.96 -10.15
N GLU A 184 -5.09 2.60 -11.36
CA GLU A 184 -5.00 3.55 -12.47
C GLU A 184 -6.35 4.24 -12.70
N GLY A 185 -6.32 5.56 -12.86
CA GLY A 185 -7.50 6.38 -13.12
C GLY A 185 -8.22 6.89 -11.87
N ASP A 186 -7.85 6.42 -10.67
CA ASP A 186 -8.37 6.99 -9.42
C ASP A 186 -8.05 8.49 -9.31
N ILE A 187 -8.97 9.23 -8.70
CA ILE A 187 -8.81 10.66 -8.41
C ILE A 187 -8.94 10.83 -6.90
N ILE A 188 -7.81 11.10 -6.25
CA ILE A 188 -7.70 11.19 -4.81
C ILE A 188 -7.64 12.66 -4.41
N GLN A 189 -8.61 13.12 -3.62
CA GLN A 189 -8.55 14.43 -2.99
C GLN A 189 -7.71 14.34 -1.71
N VAL A 190 -6.58 15.04 -1.71
CA VAL A 190 -5.64 15.05 -0.60
C VAL A 190 -5.78 16.34 0.21
N THR A 191 -6.05 16.18 1.50
CA THR A 191 -6.07 17.27 2.48
C THR A 191 -4.74 17.29 3.22
N TYR A 192 -4.08 18.45 3.24
CA TYR A 192 -2.81 18.64 3.92
C TYR A 192 -2.68 20.05 4.54
N ALA A 193 -1.91 20.16 5.61
CA ALA A 193 -1.51 21.43 6.22
C ALA A 193 -0.28 22.05 5.52
N SER A 194 -0.20 23.38 5.58
CA SER A 194 0.92 24.19 5.06
C SER A 194 1.33 25.24 6.10
N PHE A 195 2.58 25.69 6.06
CA PHE A 195 3.04 26.81 6.87
C PHE A 195 3.75 27.86 6.00
N PRO A 196 3.39 29.15 6.09
CA PRO A 196 2.19 29.66 6.75
C PRO A 196 0.89 29.03 6.22
N ASP A 197 -0.18 29.04 7.02
CA ASP A 197 -1.46 28.47 6.63
C ASP A 197 -1.95 29.04 5.28
N GLY A 198 -2.31 28.15 4.35
CA GLY A 198 -2.82 28.53 3.03
C GLY A 198 -1.74 28.88 2.01
N SER A 199 -0.46 28.64 2.31
CA SER A 199 0.64 28.86 1.35
C SER A 199 0.59 27.92 0.16
N PHE A 200 -0.09 26.79 0.30
CA PHE A 200 -0.38 25.83 -0.76
C PHE A 200 -1.90 25.55 -0.79
N PRO A 201 -2.51 25.35 -1.97
CA PRO A 201 -3.93 25.07 -2.10
C PRO A 201 -4.25 23.69 -1.53
N SER A 202 -5.13 23.63 -0.54
CA SER A 202 -5.55 22.39 0.11
C SER A 202 -7.04 22.49 0.48
N PRO A 203 -7.85 21.44 0.21
CA PRO A 203 -7.46 20.16 -0.41
C PRO A 203 -7.15 20.30 -1.91
N ARG A 204 -6.45 19.30 -2.47
CA ARG A 204 -6.10 19.23 -3.90
C ARG A 204 -6.29 17.82 -4.46
N SER A 205 -6.76 17.68 -5.70
CA SER A 205 -7.05 16.38 -6.31
C SER A 205 -5.93 15.90 -7.24
N TYR A 206 -5.63 14.61 -7.17
CA TYR A 206 -4.57 13.95 -7.93
C TYR A 206 -5.10 12.71 -8.64
N LYS A 207 -4.86 12.61 -9.94
CA LYS A 207 -5.20 11.44 -10.76
C LYS A 207 -4.03 10.47 -10.83
N ALA A 208 -4.24 9.23 -10.43
CA ALA A 208 -3.26 8.17 -10.54
C ALA A 208 -3.12 7.72 -12.01
N THR A 209 -1.91 7.75 -12.55
CA THR A 209 -1.58 7.30 -13.90
C THR A 209 -0.37 6.38 -13.86
N LEU A 210 -0.44 5.23 -14.54
CA LEU A 210 0.76 4.43 -14.76
C LEU A 210 1.71 5.16 -15.72
N PRO A 211 3.03 5.05 -15.51
CA PRO A 211 4.04 5.71 -16.34
C PRO A 211 4.11 5.18 -17.79
#